data_AF-A0A519TZH0-F1
#
_entry.id   AF-A0A519TZH0-F1
#
_cell.length_a   1.000
_cell.length_b   1.000
_cell.length_c   1.000
_cell.angle_alpha   90.00
_cell.angle_beta   90.00
_cell.angle_gamma   90.00
#
_symmetry.space_group_name_H-M   'P 1'
#
loop_
_entity.id
_entity.type
_entity.pdbx_description
1 polymer ?
#
loop_
_entity_poly.entity_id
_entity_poly.type
_entity_poly.pdbx_seq_one_letter_code
_entity_poly.pdbx_strand_id
1 'polypeptide(L)'
;MKTDSKKVGRPVLESGKREHLLKAKLTEEEHQQVMAMARQLGITRTELIRSRLLSLHGQVVINTSELLASLDSIGSELGRSGNNINQLARHANVLNKRGMLDGEVISAFNQHFACYLEQHIEIQKMMRQLIRLMTG
;
A
#
# COMPACT_ATOMS: atom_id res chain seq x y z
N MET A 1 -7.70 -22.03 38.29
CA MET A 1 -8.65 -21.07 37.69
C MET A 1 -8.51 -21.15 36.18
N LYS A 2 -9.54 -21.64 35.47
CA LYS A 2 -9.56 -21.64 34.00
C LYS A 2 -10.18 -20.32 33.55
N THR A 3 -9.43 -19.53 32.79
CA THR A 3 -9.92 -18.30 32.18
C THR A 3 -10.67 -18.63 30.90
N ASP A 4 -11.99 -18.42 30.91
CA ASP A 4 -12.85 -18.54 29.73
C ASP A 4 -12.46 -17.50 28.67
N SER A 5 -11.94 -17.97 27.55
CA SER A 5 -11.71 -17.15 26.36
C SER A 5 -13.06 -16.75 25.76
N LYS A 6 -13.44 -15.47 25.86
CA LYS A 6 -14.63 -14.93 25.21
C LYS A 6 -14.54 -15.18 23.69
N LYS A 7 -15.44 -16.02 23.17
CA LYS A 7 -15.63 -16.19 21.73
C LYS A 7 -15.98 -14.84 21.13
N VAL A 8 -15.20 -14.38 20.16
CA VAL A 8 -15.48 -13.16 19.39
C VAL A 8 -16.84 -13.37 18.71
N GLY A 9 -17.86 -12.65 19.18
CA GLY A 9 -19.22 -12.74 18.65
C GLY A 9 -19.32 -12.23 17.21
N ARG A 10 -20.48 -12.48 16.58
CA ARG A 10 -20.83 -11.95 15.26
C ARG A 10 -20.61 -10.42 15.24
N PRO A 11 -19.98 -9.85 14.20
CA PRO A 11 -19.79 -8.41 14.06
C PRO A 11 -21.11 -7.66 14.25
N VAL A 12 -21.04 -6.51 14.94
CA VAL A 12 -22.18 -5.62 15.14
C VAL A 12 -22.64 -5.11 13.77
N LEU A 13 -23.95 -5.18 13.47
CA LEU A 13 -24.48 -4.60 12.24
C LEU A 13 -24.31 -3.08 12.29
N GLU A 14 -23.48 -2.53 11.41
CA GLU A 14 -23.23 -1.08 11.33
C GLU A 14 -24.38 -0.30 10.66
N SER A 15 -25.28 -0.97 9.96
CA SER A 15 -26.50 -0.37 9.38
C SER A 15 -27.61 -1.41 9.26
N GLY A 16 -28.85 -0.95 9.09
CA GLY A 16 -30.05 -1.79 9.03
C GLY A 16 -29.94 -3.00 8.10
N LYS A 17 -30.75 -4.03 8.40
CA LYS A 17 -30.78 -5.27 7.61
C LYS A 17 -31.05 -4.94 6.14
N ARG A 18 -30.29 -5.55 5.23
CA ARG A 18 -30.52 -5.45 3.79
C ARG A 18 -31.71 -6.33 3.41
N GLU A 19 -32.84 -5.73 3.05
CA GLU A 19 -34.12 -6.44 2.82
C GLU A 19 -34.47 -6.65 1.34
N HIS A 20 -33.93 -5.84 0.44
CA HIS A 20 -34.26 -5.90 -0.99
C HIS A 20 -33.24 -6.75 -1.77
N LEU A 21 -33.75 -7.55 -2.70
CA LEU A 21 -32.96 -8.46 -3.53
C LEU A 21 -32.89 -7.94 -4.97
N LEU A 22 -31.67 -7.87 -5.50
CA LEU A 22 -31.40 -7.62 -6.92
C LEU A 22 -31.07 -8.96 -7.61
N LYS A 23 -31.80 -9.29 -8.68
CA LYS A 23 -31.54 -10.49 -9.51
C LYS A 23 -31.23 -10.07 -10.94
N ALA A 24 -30.20 -10.68 -11.52
CA ALA A 24 -29.88 -10.58 -12.94
C ALA A 24 -29.57 -11.98 -13.48
N LYS A 25 -30.02 -12.27 -14.70
CA LYS A 25 -29.59 -13.47 -15.44
C LYS A 25 -28.31 -13.09 -16.18
N LEU A 26 -27.31 -13.97 -16.12
CA LEU A 26 -26.02 -13.80 -16.78
C LEU A 26 -25.81 -14.96 -17.75
N THR A 27 -25.06 -14.73 -18.83
CA THR A 27 -24.47 -15.83 -19.61
C THR A 27 -23.35 -16.50 -18.80
N GLU A 28 -22.87 -17.66 -19.27
CA GLU A 28 -21.77 -18.35 -18.60
C GLU A 28 -20.49 -17.50 -18.63
N GLU A 29 -20.22 -16.80 -19.74
CA GLU A 29 -19.08 -15.90 -19.88
C GLU A 29 -19.17 -14.72 -18.91
N GLU A 30 -20.34 -14.09 -18.81
CA GLU A 30 -20.57 -12.97 -17.88
C GLU A 30 -20.41 -13.43 -16.42
N HIS A 31 -20.93 -14.61 -16.08
CA HIS A 31 -20.77 -15.19 -14.75
C HIS A 31 -19.29 -15.47 -14.42
N GLN A 32 -18.53 -16.02 -15.36
CA GLN A 32 -17.10 -16.25 -15.19
C GLN A 32 -16.32 -14.95 -15.01
N GLN A 33 -16.64 -13.90 -15.75
CA GLN A 33 -16.03 -12.58 -15.60
C GLN A 33 -16.30 -11.99 -14.20
N VAL A 34 -17.54 -12.05 -13.72
CA VAL A 34 -17.90 -11.59 -12.36
C VAL A 34 -17.13 -12.38 -11.30
N MET A 35 -17.01 -13.69 -11.47
CA MET A 35 -16.27 -14.56 -10.54
C MET A 35 -14.76 -14.28 -10.55
N ALA A 36 -14.17 -14.07 -11.73
CA ALA A 36 -12.75 -13.74 -11.87
C ALA A 36 -12.45 -12.39 -11.24
N MET A 37 -13.27 -11.38 -11.52
CA MET A 37 -13.15 -10.04 -10.95
C MET A 37 -13.28 -10.06 -9.42
N ALA A 38 -14.27 -10.78 -8.87
CA ALA A 38 -14.42 -10.92 -7.42
C ALA A 38 -13.19 -11.57 -6.76
N ARG A 39 -12.62 -12.61 -7.40
CA ARG A 39 -11.39 -13.29 -6.91
C ARG A 39 -10.17 -12.36 -6.96
N GLN A 40 -9.96 -11.67 -8.08
CA GLN A 40 -8.83 -10.75 -8.24
C GLN A 40 -8.86 -9.62 -7.20
N LEU A 41 -10.07 -9.18 -6.84
CA LEU A 41 -10.27 -8.08 -5.90
C LEU A 41 -10.36 -8.55 -4.44
N GLY A 42 -10.34 -9.87 -4.19
CA GLY A 42 -10.44 -10.44 -2.84
C GLY A 42 -11.77 -10.18 -2.14
N ILE A 43 -12.83 -9.84 -2.87
CA ILE A 43 -14.15 -9.48 -2.33
C ILE A 43 -15.22 -10.48 -2.75
N THR A 44 -16.37 -10.46 -2.05
CA THR A 44 -17.50 -11.29 -2.44
C THR A 44 -18.16 -10.75 -3.71
N ARG A 45 -18.81 -11.63 -4.48
CA ARG A 45 -19.64 -11.22 -5.63
C ARG A 45 -20.66 -10.13 -5.27
N THR A 46 -21.24 -10.24 -4.07
CA THR A 46 -22.27 -9.30 -3.62
C THR A 46 -21.66 -7.95 -3.21
N GLU A 47 -20.45 -7.95 -2.64
CA GLU A 47 -19.66 -6.73 -2.43
C GLU A 47 -19.35 -6.06 -3.78
N LEU A 48 -18.91 -6.83 -4.77
CA LEU A 48 -18.57 -6.33 -6.11
C LEU A 48 -19.78 -5.67 -6.79
N ILE A 49 -20.95 -6.30 -6.73
CA ILE A 49 -22.18 -5.73 -7.31
C ILE A 49 -22.56 -4.44 -6.60
N ARG A 50 -22.47 -4.41 -5.26
CA ARG A 50 -22.82 -3.21 -4.49
C ARG A 50 -21.83 -2.08 -4.72
N SER A 51 -20.53 -2.34 -4.73
CA SER A 51 -19.53 -1.31 -4.98
C SER A 51 -19.68 -0.75 -6.41
N ARG A 52 -19.95 -1.60 -7.40
CA ARG A 52 -20.16 -1.13 -8.78
C ARG A 52 -21.45 -0.32 -8.97
N LEU A 53 -22.53 -0.66 -8.26
CA LEU A 53 -23.84 -0.02 -8.46
C LEU A 53 -24.13 1.15 -7.50
N LEU A 54 -23.58 1.10 -6.28
CA LEU A 54 -23.91 2.04 -5.20
C LEU A 54 -22.75 2.98 -4.84
N SER A 55 -21.51 2.69 -5.25
CA SER A 55 -20.42 3.64 -5.07
C SER A 55 -20.61 4.79 -6.06
N LEU A 56 -21.39 5.79 -5.63
CA LEU A 56 -21.42 7.13 -6.22
C LEU A 56 -19.97 7.63 -6.33
N HIS A 57 -19.45 7.61 -7.54
CA HIS A 57 -18.14 8.17 -7.91
C HIS A 57 -16.92 7.43 -7.33
N GLY A 58 -16.42 6.44 -8.06
CA GLY A 58 -14.96 6.26 -8.17
C GLY A 58 -14.25 5.46 -7.08
N GLN A 59 -14.92 4.61 -6.29
CA GLN A 59 -14.19 3.58 -5.53
C GLN A 59 -13.53 2.61 -6.51
N VAL A 60 -12.26 2.86 -6.81
CA VAL A 60 -11.39 1.94 -7.52
C VAL A 60 -11.37 0.67 -6.69
N VAL A 61 -11.92 -0.42 -7.23
CA VAL A 61 -11.72 -1.72 -6.61
C VAL A 61 -10.28 -2.11 -6.93
N ILE A 62 -9.39 -1.88 -5.97
CA ILE A 62 -7.96 -2.15 -6.10
C ILE A 62 -7.73 -3.61 -5.70
N ASN A 63 -6.93 -4.34 -6.49
CA ASN A 63 -6.36 -5.61 -6.03
C ASN A 63 -5.41 -5.30 -4.87
N THR A 64 -5.93 -5.38 -3.65
CA THR A 64 -5.20 -5.04 -2.43
C THR A 64 -3.95 -5.91 -2.25
N SER A 65 -3.98 -7.16 -2.68
CA SER A 65 -2.84 -8.08 -2.56
C SER A 65 -1.65 -7.67 -3.44
N GLU A 66 -1.92 -7.31 -4.69
CA GLU A 66 -0.89 -6.87 -5.64
C GLU A 66 -0.37 -5.47 -5.32
N LEU A 67 -1.26 -4.59 -4.84
CA LEU A 67 -0.86 -3.29 -4.34
C LEU A 67 0.09 -3.42 -3.14
N LEU A 68 -0.27 -4.23 -2.13
CA LEU A 68 0.56 -4.45 -0.95
C LEU A 68 1.92 -5.06 -1.33
N ALA A 69 1.94 -6.06 -2.21
CA ALA A 69 3.19 -6.65 -2.70
C ALA A 69 4.09 -5.61 -3.42
N SER A 70 3.49 -4.72 -4.20
CA SER A 70 4.21 -3.63 -4.86
C SER A 70 4.77 -2.63 -3.84
N LEU A 71 3.99 -2.29 -2.82
CA LEU A 71 4.42 -1.41 -1.73
C LEU A 71 5.56 -2.02 -0.91
N ASP A 72 5.50 -3.32 -0.61
CA ASP A 72 6.56 -4.04 0.11
C ASP A 72 7.88 -4.05 -0.69
N SER A 73 7.79 -4.22 -2.01
CA SER A 73 8.94 -4.14 -2.92
C SER A 73 9.60 -2.76 -2.88
N ILE A 74 8.80 -1.69 -3.02
CA ILE A 74 9.27 -0.30 -2.92
C ILE A 74 9.92 -0.04 -1.55
N GLY A 75 9.26 -0.47 -0.46
CA GLY A 75 9.79 -0.33 0.90
C GLY A 75 11.15 -1.03 1.07
N SER A 76 11.29 -2.22 0.48
CA SER A 76 12.54 -2.99 0.51
C SER A 76 13.68 -2.31 -0.25
N GLU A 77 13.42 -1.69 -1.40
CA GLU A 77 14.40 -0.90 -2.14
C GLU A 77 14.80 0.39 -1.39
N LEU A 78 13.83 1.09 -0.78
CA LEU A 78 14.11 2.25 0.06
C LEU A 78 14.99 1.89 1.27
N GLY A 79 14.71 0.76 1.92
CA GLY A 79 15.54 0.24 3.01
C GLY A 79 16.97 -0.08 2.57
N ARG A 80 17.15 -0.69 1.40
CA ARG A 80 18.47 -0.95 0.81
C ARG A 80 19.21 0.35 0.47
N SER A 81 18.53 1.33 -0.11
CA SER A 81 19.09 2.64 -0.39
C SER A 81 19.58 3.34 0.89
N GLY A 82 18.76 3.33 1.95
CA GLY A 82 19.14 3.88 3.26
C GLY A 82 20.38 3.20 3.85
N ASN A 83 20.49 1.87 3.72
CA ASN A 83 21.67 1.13 4.15
C ASN A 83 22.93 1.54 3.36
N ASN A 84 22.82 1.73 2.05
CA ASN A 84 23.92 2.20 1.22
C ASN A 84 24.36 3.61 1.62
N ILE A 85 23.42 4.53 1.84
CA ILE A 85 23.71 5.89 2.33
C ILE A 85 24.47 5.84 3.67
N ASN A 86 24.05 4.98 4.59
CA ASN A 86 24.72 4.84 5.88
C ASN A 86 26.15 4.29 5.74
N GLN A 87 26.37 3.35 4.82
CA GLN A 87 27.71 2.86 4.50
C GLN A 87 28.59 3.97 3.93
N LEU A 88 28.07 4.74 2.96
CA LEU A 88 28.77 5.90 2.40
C LEU A 88 29.13 6.92 3.49
N ALA A 89 28.21 7.22 4.41
CA ALA A 89 28.46 8.11 5.54
C ALA A 89 29.58 7.59 6.46
N ARG A 90 29.59 6.28 6.76
CA ARG A 90 30.67 5.66 7.55
C ARG A 90 32.02 5.75 6.83
N HIS A 91 32.06 5.46 5.54
CA HIS A 91 33.28 5.57 4.74
C HIS A 91 33.78 7.01 4.65
N ALA A 92 32.90 7.97 4.39
CA ALA A 92 33.24 9.40 4.37
C ALA A 92 33.81 9.87 5.71
N ASN A 93 33.24 9.43 6.83
CA ASN A 93 33.78 9.73 8.16
C ASN A 93 35.20 9.18 8.39
N VAL A 94 35.49 7.98 7.89
CA VAL A 94 36.85 7.39 7.96
C VAL A 94 37.83 8.20 7.12
N LEU A 95 37.44 8.58 5.90
CA LEU A 95 38.28 9.40 5.01
C LEU A 95 38.54 10.79 5.60
N ASN A 96 37.52 11.42 6.19
CA ASN A 96 37.64 12.74 6.82
C ASN A 96 38.66 12.72 7.96
N LYS A 97 38.61 11.70 8.83
CA LYS A 97 39.56 11.53 9.93
C LYS A 97 41.02 11.34 9.47
N ARG A 98 41.21 10.84 8.25
CA ARG A 98 42.53 10.64 7.64
C ARG A 98 42.99 11.85 6.81
N GLY A 99 42.17 12.90 6.70
CA GLY A 99 42.44 14.05 5.82
C GLY A 99 42.42 13.71 4.34
N MET A 100 41.78 12.60 3.95
CA MET A 100 41.75 12.06 2.59
C MET A 100 40.39 12.29 1.90
N LEU A 101 39.53 13.10 2.50
CA LEU A 101 38.19 13.35 1.96
C LEU A 101 38.24 14.49 0.95
N ASP A 102 37.82 14.19 -0.27
CA ASP A 102 37.75 15.17 -1.36
C ASP A 102 36.50 16.05 -1.25
N GLY A 103 36.70 17.36 -1.28
CA GLY A 103 35.63 18.36 -1.22
C GLY A 103 34.72 18.35 -2.45
N GLU A 104 35.25 18.03 -3.64
CA GLU A 104 34.45 17.94 -4.86
C GLU A 104 33.50 16.75 -4.81
N VAL A 105 33.98 15.61 -4.30
CA VAL A 105 33.16 14.39 -4.11
C VAL A 105 32.04 14.64 -3.10
N ILE A 106 32.32 15.35 -2.00
CA ILE A 106 31.30 15.73 -1.01
C ILE A 106 30.26 16.67 -1.62
N SER A 107 30.69 17.65 -2.42
CA SER A 107 29.79 18.59 -3.09
C SER A 107 28.84 17.87 -4.04
N ALA A 108 29.37 16.99 -4.90
CA ALA A 108 28.57 16.18 -5.82
C ALA A 108 27.60 15.24 -5.06
N PHE A 109 28.08 14.59 -3.99
CA PHE A 109 27.23 13.76 -3.15
C PHE A 109 26.07 14.56 -2.56
N ASN A 110 26.34 15.74 -1.99
CA ASN A 110 25.31 16.58 -1.38
C ASN A 110 24.26 17.02 -2.42
N GLN A 111 24.67 17.31 -3.65
CA GLN A 111 23.75 17.66 -4.73
C GLN A 111 22.81 16.49 -5.09
N HIS A 112 23.36 15.28 -5.24
CA HIS A 112 22.55 14.09 -5.48
C HIS A 112 21.65 13.74 -4.29
N PHE A 113 22.17 13.90 -3.07
CA PHE A 113 21.44 13.59 -1.85
C PHE A 113 20.27 14.55 -1.62
N ALA A 114 20.41 15.82 -1.99
CA ALA A 114 19.31 16.77 -1.97
C ALA A 114 18.16 16.32 -2.90
N CYS A 115 18.46 15.92 -4.14
CA CYS A 115 17.46 15.40 -5.08
C CYS A 115 16.79 14.12 -4.54
N TYR A 116 17.58 13.21 -3.95
CA TYR A 116 17.06 12.02 -3.29
C TYR A 116 16.07 12.36 -2.16
N LEU A 117 16.39 13.36 -1.33
CA LEU A 117 15.53 13.78 -0.23
C LEU A 117 14.19 14.35 -0.72
N GLU A 118 14.22 15.16 -1.79
CA GLU A 118 13.00 15.68 -2.42
C GLU A 118 12.09 14.54 -2.92
N GLN A 119 12.66 13.60 -3.66
CA GLN A 119 11.94 12.42 -4.14
C GLN A 119 11.38 11.58 -2.98
N HIS A 120 12.16 11.40 -1.91
CA HIS A 120 11.74 10.64 -0.75
C HIS A 120 10.58 11.32 0.01
N ILE A 121 10.57 12.65 0.09
CA ILE A 121 9.46 13.42 0.67
C ILE A 121 8.18 13.23 -0.15
N GLU A 122 8.27 13.29 -1.48
CA GLU A 122 7.13 13.06 -2.37
C GLU A 122 6.57 11.65 -2.25
N ILE A 123 7.44 10.63 -2.21
CA ILE A 123 7.02 9.24 -1.94
C ILE A 123 6.26 9.16 -0.62
N GLN A 124 6.77 9.76 0.46
CA GLN A 124 6.07 9.75 1.75
C GLN A 124 4.71 10.47 1.71
N LYS A 125 4.58 11.56 0.96
CA LYS A 125 3.29 12.24 0.78
C LYS A 125 2.30 11.33 0.06
N MET A 126 2.71 10.68 -1.03
CA MET A 126 1.89 9.74 -1.78
C MET A 126 1.47 8.54 -0.91
N MET A 127 2.39 7.96 -0.14
CA MET A 127 2.08 6.86 0.79
C MET A 127 1.03 7.27 1.82
N ARG A 128 1.14 8.47 2.40
CA ARG A 128 0.12 8.99 3.34
C ARG A 128 -1.23 9.25 2.68
N GLN A 129 -1.26 9.64 1.41
CA GLN A 129 -2.52 9.78 0.65
C GLN A 129 -3.15 8.42 0.39
N LEU A 130 -2.34 7.43 -0.02
CA LEU A 130 -2.78 6.06 -0.25
C LEU A 130 -3.35 5.42 1.01
N ILE A 131 -2.67 5.55 2.16
CA ILE A 131 -3.19 5.06 3.44
C ILE A 131 -4.54 5.69 3.76
N ARG A 132 -4.69 7.01 3.57
CA ARG A 132 -5.98 7.71 3.79
C ARG A 132 -7.09 7.18 2.89
N LEU A 133 -6.79 6.84 1.64
CA LEU A 133 -7.75 6.23 0.71
C LEU A 133 -8.10 4.78 1.07
N MET A 134 -7.23 4.08 1.80
CA MET A 134 -7.49 2.72 2.28
C MET A 134 -8.25 2.70 3.61
N THR A 135 -8.06 3.71 4.46
CA THR A 135 -8.67 3.79 5.80
C THR A 135 -9.96 4.63 5.85
N GLY A 136 -10.29 5.35 4.78
CA GLY A 136 -11.49 6.18 4.63
C GLY A 136 -12.47 5.60 3.62
#